data_AF-A0A973I135-F1
#
_entry.id   AF-A0A973I135-F1
#
_cell.length_a   1.000
_cell.length_b   1.000
_cell.length_c   1.000
_cell.angle_alpha   90.00
_cell.angle_beta   90.00
_cell.angle_gamma   90.00
#
_symmetry.space_group_name_H-M   'P 1'
#
loop_
_entity.id
_entity.type
_entity.pdbx_description
1 polymer ?
#
loop_
_entity_poly.entity_id
_entity_poly.type
_entity_poly.pdbx_seq_one_letter_code
_entity_poly.pdbx_strand_id
1 'polypeptide(L)'
;MIQETLESISQQTSEVIENILNKQKSKVDLKKLSGIVGYGIKPHNFRQSFMGEITKFQDYLRLNGHIKNIPKSQPQQSEDNTNALISFINSRLSEPDYVWPVNMKGTLFRRAIWAYFIDTPLEDVKYYGSAMSKSEVQKLLIEIDIKIANGELKTLDYATESALDEMSNTMESKAIAMLRRELKECQKNLVAEREARLDLEKKLAIYKQKQLMLLGKDKSAIKAGSIY
;
A
#
# COMPACT_ATOMS: atom_id res chain seq x y z
N MET A 1 -23.43 20.75 -24.03
CA MET A 1 -23.88 19.76 -23.03
C MET A 1 -23.02 19.71 -21.76
N ILE A 2 -21.80 19.15 -21.73
CA ILE A 2 -20.99 19.18 -20.48
C ILE A 2 -20.64 20.62 -20.09
N GLN A 3 -20.22 21.44 -21.06
CA GLN A 3 -20.00 22.87 -20.86
C GLN A 3 -21.24 23.58 -20.30
N GLU A 4 -22.43 23.38 -20.90
CA GLU A 4 -23.70 23.93 -20.41
C GLU A 4 -24.02 23.48 -18.98
N THR A 5 -23.76 22.22 -18.62
CA THR A 5 -23.96 21.74 -17.23
C THR A 5 -22.97 22.40 -16.27
N LEU A 6 -21.71 22.59 -16.67
CA LEU A 6 -20.70 23.27 -15.85
C LEU A 6 -21.01 24.76 -15.69
N GLU A 7 -21.51 25.41 -16.74
CA GLU A 7 -22.01 26.80 -16.72
C GLU A 7 -23.28 26.96 -15.90
N SER A 8 -24.18 25.98 -15.92
CA SER A 8 -25.35 25.98 -15.05
C SER A 8 -24.93 25.87 -13.59
N ILE A 9 -23.98 24.98 -13.27
CA ILE A 9 -23.46 24.78 -11.90
C ILE A 9 -22.71 26.02 -11.40
N SER A 10 -21.97 26.73 -12.25
CA SER A 10 -21.26 27.96 -11.84
C SER A 10 -22.19 29.09 -11.42
N GLN A 11 -23.46 29.07 -11.85
CA GLN A 11 -24.48 30.07 -11.51
C GLN A 11 -25.29 29.70 -10.26
N GLN A 12 -25.05 28.52 -9.67
CA GLN A 12 -25.79 28.06 -8.49
C GLN A 12 -25.17 28.57 -7.18
N THR A 13 -25.93 28.42 -6.09
CA THR A 13 -25.49 28.79 -4.74
C THR A 13 -24.21 28.05 -4.33
N SER A 14 -23.40 28.69 -3.47
CA SER A 14 -22.14 28.12 -2.98
C SER A 14 -22.30 26.72 -2.37
N GLU A 15 -23.43 26.42 -1.73
CA GLU A 15 -23.70 25.09 -1.15
C GLU A 15 -23.74 23.98 -2.20
N VAL A 16 -24.32 24.25 -3.38
CA VAL A 16 -24.40 23.26 -4.46
C VAL A 16 -23.02 23.04 -5.09
N ILE A 17 -22.26 24.12 -5.27
CA ILE A 17 -20.88 24.06 -5.76
C ILE A 17 -20.01 23.25 -4.79
N GLU A 18 -20.13 23.49 -3.48
CA GLU A 18 -19.40 22.73 -2.46
C GLU A 18 -19.76 21.23 -2.44
N ASN A 19 -21.03 20.90 -2.67
CA ASN A 19 -21.49 19.52 -2.73
C ASN A 19 -20.84 18.71 -3.85
N ILE A 20 -20.38 19.36 -4.92
CA ILE A 20 -19.76 18.75 -6.09
C ILE A 20 -18.24 18.55 -5.90
N LEU A 21 -17.63 19.21 -4.91
CA LEU A 21 -16.23 19.04 -4.59
C LEU A 21 -15.96 17.69 -3.87
N ASN A 22 -14.70 17.27 -3.91
CA ASN A 22 -14.23 16.18 -3.06
C ASN A 22 -14.21 16.59 -1.59
N LYS A 23 -14.08 15.62 -0.67
CA LYS A 23 -14.10 15.87 0.79
C LYS A 23 -13.11 16.93 1.27
N GLN A 24 -11.97 17.05 0.58
CA GLN A 24 -10.92 18.02 0.90
C GLN A 24 -11.13 19.41 0.27
N LYS A 25 -12.24 19.62 -0.45
CA LYS A 25 -12.55 20.85 -1.20
C LYS A 25 -11.38 21.31 -2.09
N SER A 26 -10.67 20.35 -2.69
CA SER A 26 -9.45 20.56 -3.48
C SER A 26 -9.61 20.35 -4.97
N LYS A 27 -10.65 19.62 -5.40
CA LYS A 27 -11.02 19.41 -6.80
C LYS A 27 -12.47 18.95 -6.93
N VAL A 28 -13.01 19.04 -8.14
CA VAL A 28 -14.33 18.51 -8.48
C VAL A 28 -14.32 16.98 -8.38
N ASP A 29 -15.33 16.42 -7.72
CA ASP A 29 -15.55 14.98 -7.64
C ASP A 29 -16.23 14.48 -8.91
N LEU A 30 -15.47 13.78 -9.76
CA LEU A 30 -15.95 13.26 -11.04
C LEU A 30 -17.12 12.27 -10.89
N LYS A 31 -17.25 11.58 -9.75
CA LYS A 31 -18.37 10.67 -9.51
C LYS A 31 -19.66 11.44 -9.24
N LYS A 32 -19.57 12.50 -8.45
CA LYS A 32 -20.70 13.40 -8.19
C LYS A 32 -21.10 14.15 -9.45
N LEU A 33 -20.11 14.66 -10.20
CA LEU A 33 -20.32 15.31 -11.49
C LEU A 33 -21.03 14.37 -12.49
N SER A 34 -20.62 13.09 -12.59
CA SER A 34 -21.33 12.13 -13.45
C SER A 34 -22.78 11.91 -13.07
N GLY A 35 -23.10 11.96 -11.77
CA GLY A 35 -24.47 11.85 -11.29
C GLY A 35 -25.34 13.03 -11.68
N ILE A 36 -24.76 14.23 -11.77
CA ILE A 36 -25.46 15.47 -12.14
C ILE A 36 -25.63 15.58 -13.65
N VAL A 37 -24.59 15.25 -14.42
CA VAL A 37 -24.67 15.30 -15.89
C VAL A 37 -25.62 14.21 -16.41
N GLY A 38 -25.62 13.01 -15.79
CA GLY A 38 -26.53 11.92 -16.16
C GLY A 38 -26.14 11.16 -17.44
N TYR A 39 -27.13 10.59 -18.13
CA TYR A 39 -27.00 9.92 -19.43
C TYR A 39 -25.97 8.79 -19.52
N GLY A 40 -25.73 8.07 -18.41
CA GLY A 40 -24.79 6.95 -18.38
C GLY A 40 -23.32 7.35 -18.45
N ILE A 41 -23.01 8.65 -18.36
CA ILE A 41 -21.63 9.15 -18.29
C ILE A 41 -20.98 8.65 -17.01
N LYS A 42 -19.77 8.09 -17.13
CA LYS A 42 -18.99 7.61 -16.00
C LYS A 42 -17.71 8.44 -15.84
N PRO A 43 -17.04 8.37 -14.68
CA PRO A 43 -15.80 9.10 -14.44
C PRO A 43 -14.69 8.86 -15.46
N HIS A 44 -14.69 7.72 -16.17
CA HIS A 44 -13.69 7.44 -17.21
C HIS A 44 -13.91 8.26 -18.48
N ASN A 45 -15.15 8.58 -18.84
CA ASN A 45 -15.48 9.41 -20.01
C ASN A 45 -14.95 10.83 -19.83
N PHE A 46 -15.07 11.38 -18.61
CA PHE A 46 -14.48 12.68 -18.27
C PHE A 46 -12.97 12.70 -18.43
N ARG A 47 -12.27 11.65 -17.97
CA ARG A 47 -10.81 11.55 -18.09
C ARG A 47 -10.35 11.45 -19.53
N GLN A 48 -11.12 10.78 -20.38
CA GLN A 48 -10.75 10.55 -21.78
C GLN A 48 -11.02 11.75 -22.69
N SER A 49 -12.12 12.48 -22.47
CA SER A 49 -12.61 13.44 -23.48
C SER A 49 -12.91 14.84 -22.95
N PHE A 50 -13.08 15.03 -21.64
CA PHE A 50 -13.59 16.30 -21.08
C PHE A 50 -12.73 16.89 -19.96
N MET A 51 -11.54 16.33 -19.74
CA MET A 51 -10.68 16.74 -18.62
C MET A 51 -10.18 18.19 -18.79
N GLY A 52 -10.01 18.66 -20.03
CA GLY A 52 -9.67 20.05 -20.31
C GLY A 52 -10.76 21.04 -19.84
N GLU A 53 -12.03 20.72 -20.08
CA GLU A 53 -13.17 21.55 -19.66
C GLU A 53 -13.35 21.53 -18.14
N ILE A 54 -13.19 20.37 -17.52
CA ILE A 54 -13.25 20.22 -16.06
C ILE A 54 -12.11 20.97 -15.38
N THR A 55 -10.93 21.03 -16.00
CA THR A 55 -9.79 21.79 -15.48
C THR A 55 -10.10 23.28 -15.52
N LYS A 56 -10.60 23.81 -16.64
CA LYS A 56 -11.03 25.21 -16.76
C LYS A 56 -12.10 25.58 -15.74
N PHE A 57 -13.08 24.69 -15.52
CA PHE A 57 -14.10 24.89 -14.50
C PHE A 57 -13.52 24.86 -13.08
N GLN A 58 -12.57 23.97 -12.78
CA GLN A 58 -11.87 23.98 -11.50
C GLN A 58 -11.06 25.27 -11.30
N ASP A 59 -10.44 25.81 -12.34
CA ASP A 59 -9.73 27.09 -12.28
C ASP A 59 -10.70 28.25 -11.99
N TYR A 60 -11.87 28.26 -12.63
CA TYR A 60 -12.95 29.21 -12.32
C TYR A 60 -13.40 29.12 -10.86
N LEU A 61 -13.60 27.90 -10.34
CA LEU A 61 -13.97 27.68 -8.94
C LEU A 61 -12.87 28.09 -7.93
N ARG A 62 -11.59 28.04 -8.33
CA ARG A 62 -10.47 28.57 -7.54
C ARG A 62 -10.49 30.09 -7.51
N LEU A 63 -10.66 30.73 -8.67
CA LEU A 63 -10.70 32.19 -8.78
C LEU A 63 -11.85 32.80 -7.96
N ASN A 64 -12.98 32.12 -7.89
CA ASN A 64 -14.14 32.55 -7.09
C ASN A 64 -14.10 32.07 -5.62
N GLY A 65 -12.99 31.48 -5.17
CA GLY A 65 -12.76 31.15 -3.76
C GLY A 65 -13.52 29.92 -3.22
N HIS A 66 -14.17 29.13 -4.09
CA HIS A 66 -14.85 27.89 -3.71
C HIS A 66 -13.88 26.73 -3.48
N ILE A 67 -12.79 26.65 -4.26
CA ILE A 67 -11.70 25.69 -4.06
C ILE A 67 -10.54 26.41 -3.40
N LYS A 68 -10.38 26.22 -2.08
CA LYS A 68 -9.31 26.85 -1.29
C LYS A 68 -8.06 25.99 -1.17
N ASN A 69 -8.20 24.68 -1.29
CA ASN A 69 -7.09 23.74 -1.12
C ASN A 69 -6.51 23.36 -2.49
N ILE A 70 -5.33 23.87 -2.83
CA ILE A 70 -4.58 23.34 -3.97
C ILE A 70 -4.06 21.97 -3.56
N PRO A 71 -4.48 20.86 -4.21
CA PRO A 71 -3.94 19.56 -3.89
C PRO A 71 -2.46 19.57 -4.26
N LYS A 72 -1.59 19.66 -3.25
CA LYS A 72 -0.15 19.56 -3.42
C LYS A 72 0.19 18.24 -4.10
N SER A 73 1.08 18.29 -5.09
CA SER A 73 1.55 17.08 -5.76
C SER A 73 2.29 16.19 -4.75
N GLN A 74 2.36 14.88 -5.00
CA GLN A 74 3.12 13.95 -4.15
C GLN A 74 4.59 14.40 -3.93
N PRO A 75 5.30 14.93 -4.95
CA PRO A 75 6.62 15.54 -4.74
C PRO A 75 6.61 16.72 -3.76
N GLN A 76 5.66 17.66 -3.90
CA GLN A 76 5.54 18.82 -3.02
C GLN A 76 5.25 18.41 -1.57
N GLN A 77 4.36 17.43 -1.36
CA GLN A 77 4.09 16.90 -0.02
C GLN A 77 5.31 16.22 0.60
N SER A 78 6.09 15.49 -0.21
CA SER A 78 7.34 14.88 0.25
C SER A 78 8.38 15.92 0.64
N GLU A 79 8.48 17.01 -0.11
CA GLU A 79 9.44 18.09 0.14
C GLU A 79 9.05 18.89 1.38
N ASP A 80 7.78 19.27 1.51
CA ASP A 80 7.25 19.94 2.72
C ASP A 80 7.48 19.11 3.98
N ASN A 81 7.24 17.80 3.93
CA ASN A 81 7.45 16.91 5.06
C ASN A 81 8.93 16.79 5.43
N THR A 82 9.82 16.83 4.43
CA THR A 82 11.27 16.83 4.66
C THR A 82 11.70 18.12 5.35
N ASN A 83 11.22 19.27 4.85
CA ASN A 83 11.51 20.58 5.43
C ASN A 83 10.96 20.73 6.84
N ALA A 84 9.75 20.21 7.10
CA ALA A 84 9.15 20.19 8.43
C ALA A 84 9.99 19.33 9.41
N LEU A 85 10.45 18.16 8.97
CA LEU A 85 11.32 17.30 9.77
C LEU A 85 12.68 17.95 10.08
N ILE A 86 13.30 18.59 9.09
CA ILE A 86 14.55 19.35 9.29
C ILE A 86 14.34 20.47 10.31
N SER A 87 13.25 21.23 10.17
CA SER A 87 12.92 22.32 11.09
C SER A 87 12.70 21.79 12.52
N PHE A 88 12.00 20.66 12.65
CA PHE A 88 11.83 19.98 13.93
C PHE A 88 13.18 19.59 14.56
N ILE A 89 14.05 18.92 13.81
CA ILE A 89 15.37 18.49 14.30
C ILE A 89 16.21 19.69 14.76
N ASN A 90 16.26 20.76 13.96
CA ASN A 90 17.01 21.97 14.28
C ASN A 90 16.46 22.69 15.51
N SER A 91 15.13 22.71 15.69
CA SER A 91 14.52 23.27 16.89
C SER A 91 14.96 22.52 18.14
N ARG A 92 14.98 21.18 18.11
CA ARG A 92 15.43 20.35 19.22
C ARG A 92 16.93 20.45 19.48
N LEU A 93 17.75 20.64 18.45
CA LEU A 93 19.19 20.90 18.62
C LEU A 93 19.47 22.24 19.30
N SER A 94 18.55 23.20 19.17
CA SER A 94 18.66 24.50 19.82
C SER A 94 18.19 24.48 21.27
N GLU A 95 17.53 23.41 21.71
CA GLU A 95 17.02 23.22 23.06
C GLU A 95 18.04 22.45 23.93
N PRO A 96 18.70 23.10 24.92
CA PRO A 96 19.77 22.46 25.70
C PRO A 96 19.28 21.33 26.62
N ASP A 97 18.00 21.35 26.98
CA ASP A 97 17.39 20.36 27.86
C ASP A 97 16.73 19.21 27.11
N TYR A 98 16.70 19.27 25.78
CA TYR A 98 16.17 18.18 24.98
C TYR A 98 17.05 16.94 25.11
N VAL A 99 16.41 15.79 25.32
CA VAL A 99 17.08 14.52 25.52
C VAL A 99 16.91 13.65 24.27
N TRP A 100 18.04 13.29 23.66
CA TRP A 100 18.08 12.55 22.41
C TRP A 100 17.93 11.04 22.64
N PRO A 101 17.00 10.35 21.96
CA PRO A 101 16.83 8.91 22.09
C PRO A 101 17.99 8.17 21.40
N VAL A 102 18.65 7.27 22.13
CA VAL A 102 19.83 6.52 21.65
C VAL A 102 19.53 5.03 21.64
N ASN A 103 19.96 4.34 20.60
CA ASN A 103 19.80 2.91 20.45
C ASN A 103 20.86 2.12 21.25
N MET A 104 20.72 0.79 21.25
CA MET A 104 21.65 -0.13 21.91
C MET A 104 23.12 0.03 21.44
N LYS A 105 23.35 0.57 20.25
CA LYS A 105 24.69 0.79 19.67
C LYS A 105 25.29 2.15 20.04
N GLY A 106 24.61 2.94 20.87
CA GLY A 106 25.08 4.29 21.24
C GLY A 106 24.88 5.33 20.15
N THR A 107 24.05 5.06 19.14
CA THR A 107 23.72 6.01 18.04
C THR A 107 22.26 6.42 18.11
N LEU A 108 21.89 7.48 17.40
CA LEU A 108 20.56 8.04 17.42
C LEU A 108 19.49 7.01 17.01
N PHE A 109 18.47 6.87 17.86
CA PHE A 109 17.35 5.99 17.59
C PHE A 109 16.34 6.65 16.65
N ARG A 110 16.57 6.47 15.34
CA ARG A 110 15.83 7.13 14.26
C ARG A 110 14.31 6.89 14.28
N ARG A 111 13.85 5.72 14.75
CA ARG A 111 12.41 5.42 14.86
C ARG A 111 11.73 6.27 15.95
N ALA A 112 12.39 6.47 17.09
CA ALA A 112 11.89 7.33 18.15
C ALA A 112 11.85 8.81 17.71
N ILE A 113 12.86 9.30 16.99
CA ILE A 113 12.82 10.66 16.42
C ILE A 113 11.63 10.83 15.48
N TRP A 114 11.36 9.84 14.64
CA TRP A 114 10.20 9.88 13.76
C TRP A 114 8.89 9.88 14.55
N ALA A 115 8.77 9.03 15.56
CA ALA A 115 7.59 8.95 16.44
C ALA A 115 7.28 10.29 17.13
N TYR A 116 8.31 10.97 17.64
CA TYR A 116 8.19 12.30 18.23
C TYR A 116 7.78 13.37 17.20
N PHE A 117 8.30 13.28 15.98
CA PHE A 117 7.95 14.23 14.92
C PHE A 117 6.48 14.13 14.49
N ILE A 118 5.94 12.91 14.40
CA ILE A 118 4.53 12.67 14.02
C ILE A 118 3.58 12.63 15.22
N ASP A 119 4.07 12.92 16.42
CA ASP A 119 3.31 12.90 17.67
C ASP A 119 2.52 11.59 17.88
N THR A 120 3.23 10.46 17.78
CA THR A 120 2.65 9.12 17.91
C THR A 120 3.49 8.29 18.88
N PRO A 121 2.88 7.46 19.76
CA PRO A 121 3.62 6.53 20.62
C PRO A 121 4.56 5.63 19.84
N LEU A 122 5.72 5.30 20.42
CA LEU A 122 6.75 4.52 19.74
C LEU A 122 6.24 3.12 19.35
N GLU A 123 5.37 2.53 20.15
CA GLU A 123 4.80 1.19 19.94
C GLU A 123 3.95 1.12 18.66
N ASP A 124 3.28 2.22 18.31
CA ASP A 124 2.42 2.33 17.13
C ASP A 124 3.22 2.63 15.84
N VAL A 125 4.49 3.03 15.99
CA VAL A 125 5.38 3.36 14.87
C VAL A 125 6.23 2.16 14.50
N LYS A 126 5.83 1.46 13.44
CA LYS A 126 6.58 0.30 12.95
C LYS A 126 7.84 0.66 12.14
N TYR A 127 7.75 1.70 11.32
CA TYR A 127 8.85 2.17 10.48
C TYR A 127 8.86 3.69 10.45
N TYR A 128 10.06 4.27 10.31
CA TYR A 128 10.18 5.69 10.06
C TYR A 128 9.78 6.04 8.62
N GLY A 129 9.29 7.27 8.41
CA GLY A 129 8.83 7.74 7.10
C GLY A 129 9.95 7.99 6.09
N SER A 130 9.59 8.07 4.81
CA SER A 130 10.53 8.27 3.69
C SER A 130 11.34 9.57 3.75
N ALA A 131 10.87 10.58 4.49
CA ALA A 131 11.59 11.82 4.75
C ALA A 131 12.94 11.56 5.45
N MET A 132 13.02 10.55 6.32
CA MET A 132 14.25 10.17 7.02
C MET A 132 15.34 9.59 6.09
N SER A 133 14.97 9.21 4.87
CA SER A 133 15.90 8.71 3.85
C SER A 133 16.41 9.80 2.91
N LYS A 134 15.97 11.06 3.07
CA LYS A 134 16.46 12.18 2.28
C LYS A 134 17.88 12.56 2.70
N SER A 135 18.73 12.88 1.72
CA SER A 135 20.16 13.14 1.95
C SER A 135 20.43 14.26 2.96
N GLU A 136 19.64 15.33 2.91
CA GLU A 136 19.73 16.47 3.82
C GLU A 136 19.43 16.07 5.26
N VAL A 137 18.37 15.31 5.47
CA VAL A 137 18.01 14.77 6.79
C VAL A 137 19.09 13.80 7.27
N GLN A 138 19.57 12.90 6.41
CA GLN A 138 20.62 11.95 6.80
C GLN A 138 21.90 12.64 7.28
N LYS A 139 22.32 13.72 6.61
CA LYS A 139 23.48 14.52 7.06
C LYS A 139 23.28 15.07 8.46
N LEU A 140 22.11 15.66 8.73
CA LEU A 140 21.77 16.17 10.07
C LEU A 140 21.77 15.05 11.13
N LEU A 141 21.17 13.90 10.83
CA LEU A 141 21.17 12.78 11.77
C LEU A 141 22.57 12.25 12.06
N ILE A 142 23.46 12.23 11.06
CA ILE A 142 24.87 11.83 11.22
C ILE A 142 25.63 12.86 12.07
N GLU A 143 25.40 14.16 11.87
CA GLU A 143 25.99 15.20 12.71
C GLU A 143 25.55 15.05 14.17
N ILE A 144 24.30 14.68 14.41
CA ILE A 144 23.77 14.37 15.75
C ILE A 144 24.44 13.13 16.32
N ASP A 145 24.60 12.06 15.52
CA ASP A 145 25.34 10.85 15.92
C ASP A 145 26.76 11.20 16.40
N ILE A 146 27.45 12.10 15.68
CA ILE A 146 28.80 12.58 16.06
C ILE A 146 28.76 13.35 17.38
N LYS A 147 27.80 14.27 17.56
CA LYS A 147 27.65 15.04 18.80
C LYS A 147 27.31 14.15 20.01
N ILE A 148 26.49 13.12 19.81
CA ILE A 148 26.19 12.11 20.82
C ILE A 148 27.47 11.36 21.19
N ALA A 149 28.25 10.91 20.21
CA ALA A 149 29.52 10.21 20.45
C ALA A 149 30.56 11.08 21.18
N ASN A 150 30.56 12.39 20.94
CA ASN A 150 31.40 13.37 21.64
C ASN A 150 30.87 13.72 23.06
N GLY A 151 29.68 13.25 23.45
CA GLY A 151 29.07 13.58 24.74
C GLY A 151 28.54 15.01 24.83
N GLU A 152 28.33 15.68 23.69
CA GLU A 152 27.88 17.08 23.63
C GLU A 152 26.35 17.22 23.82
N LEU A 153 25.60 16.12 23.78
CA LEU A 153 24.14 16.10 23.86
C LEU A 153 23.67 15.20 25.01
N LYS A 154 22.57 15.61 25.67
CA LYS A 154 21.87 14.77 26.65
C LYS A 154 21.17 13.62 25.93
N THR A 155 21.25 12.42 26.49
CA THR A 155 20.73 11.19 25.86
C THR A 155 19.79 10.41 26.75
N LEU A 156 18.85 9.69 26.14
CA LEU A 156 17.92 8.76 26.77
C LEU A 156 18.10 7.38 26.14
N ASP A 157 18.27 6.37 26.98
CA ASP A 157 18.54 5.01 26.53
C ASP A 157 17.26 4.30 26.04
N TYR A 158 17.31 3.78 24.82
CA TYR A 158 16.30 2.94 24.17
C TYR A 158 16.91 1.59 23.73
N ALA A 159 17.93 1.10 24.45
CA ALA A 159 18.60 -0.15 24.12
C ALA A 159 17.63 -1.33 23.98
N THR A 160 16.64 -1.44 24.86
CA THR A 160 15.64 -2.51 24.87
C THR A 160 14.74 -2.50 23.64
N GLU A 161 14.13 -1.36 23.32
CA GLU A 161 13.22 -1.16 22.20
C GLU A 161 13.97 -1.30 20.87
N SER A 162 15.19 -0.77 20.81
CA SER A 162 16.03 -0.91 19.62
C SER A 162 16.52 -2.35 19.43
N ALA A 163 16.78 -3.11 20.50
CA ALA A 163 17.16 -4.50 20.37
C ALA A 163 16.01 -5.34 19.78
N LEU A 164 14.77 -5.09 20.22
CA LEU A 164 13.59 -5.72 19.65
C LEU A 164 13.41 -5.40 18.16
N ASP A 165 13.69 -4.16 17.74
CA ASP A 165 13.66 -3.79 16.33
C ASP A 165 14.72 -4.52 15.51
N GLU A 166 15.94 -4.65 16.04
CA GLU A 166 17.01 -5.39 15.37
C GLU A 166 16.63 -6.87 15.26
N MET A 167 16.10 -7.49 16.32
CA MET A 167 15.61 -8.86 16.29
C MET A 167 14.43 -9.05 15.31
N SER A 168 13.53 -8.08 15.20
CA SER A 168 12.47 -8.14 14.20
C SER A 168 13.04 -8.08 12.77
N ASN A 169 14.18 -7.43 12.57
CA ASN A 169 14.81 -7.24 11.26
C ASN A 169 15.90 -8.27 10.92
N THR A 170 16.32 -9.14 11.84
CA THR A 170 17.35 -10.16 11.62
C THR A 170 16.86 -11.37 10.82
N MET A 171 17.81 -12.22 10.40
CA MET A 171 17.62 -13.34 9.47
C MET A 171 16.55 -14.35 9.90
N GLU A 172 16.26 -14.50 11.19
CA GLU A 172 15.24 -15.43 11.69
C GLU A 172 13.85 -15.11 11.14
N SER A 173 13.48 -13.83 11.09
CA SER A 173 12.22 -13.37 10.49
C SER A 173 12.16 -13.65 8.98
N LYS A 174 13.29 -13.54 8.27
CA LYS A 174 13.39 -13.85 6.83
C LYS A 174 13.35 -15.35 6.57
N ALA A 175 14.03 -16.15 7.39
CA ALA A 175 14.02 -17.61 7.32
C ALA A 175 12.61 -18.16 7.58
N ILE A 176 11.92 -17.65 8.60
CA ILE A 176 10.52 -17.99 8.89
C ILE A 176 9.61 -17.60 7.71
N ALA A 177 9.83 -16.43 7.10
CA ALA A 177 9.06 -16.02 5.92
C ALA A 177 9.30 -16.92 4.70
N MET A 178 10.55 -17.38 4.48
CA MET A 178 10.88 -18.35 3.43
C MET A 178 10.22 -19.71 3.70
N LEU A 179 10.36 -20.25 4.91
CA LEU A 179 9.72 -21.52 5.31
C LEU A 179 8.20 -21.48 5.14
N ARG A 180 7.55 -20.35 5.45
CA ARG A 180 6.10 -20.18 5.21
C ARG A 180 5.74 -20.22 3.72
N ARG A 181 6.59 -19.71 2.83
CA ARG A 181 6.38 -19.77 1.38
C ARG A 181 6.54 -21.20 0.88
N GLU A 182 7.62 -21.87 1.27
CA GLU A 182 7.90 -23.26 0.90
C GLU A 182 6.77 -24.20 1.35
N LEU A 183 6.27 -24.02 2.58
CA LEU A 183 5.15 -24.79 3.10
C LEU A 183 3.88 -24.58 2.26
N LYS A 184 3.58 -23.34 1.86
CA LYS A 184 2.44 -23.02 1.00
C LYS A 184 2.58 -23.63 -0.40
N GLU A 185 3.78 -23.65 -0.95
CA GLU A 185 4.07 -24.27 -2.24
C GLU A 185 3.96 -25.79 -2.20
N CYS A 186 4.51 -26.41 -1.15
CA CYS A 186 4.39 -27.84 -0.91
C CYS A 186 2.91 -28.27 -0.74
N GLN A 187 2.10 -27.48 -0.03
CA GLN A 187 0.66 -27.72 0.09
C GLN A 187 -0.07 -27.67 -1.26
N LYS A 188 0.26 -26.69 -2.12
CA LYS A 188 -0.33 -26.61 -3.47
C LYS A 188 0.05 -27.82 -4.32
N ASN A 189 1.31 -28.22 -4.30
CA ASN A 189 1.79 -29.38 -5.05
C ASN A 189 1.10 -30.65 -4.54
N LEU A 190 0.93 -30.81 -3.23
CA LEU A 190 0.21 -31.94 -2.65
C LEU A 190 -1.25 -32.01 -3.11
N VAL A 191 -1.94 -30.87 -3.21
CA VAL A 191 -3.32 -30.82 -3.73
C VAL A 191 -3.35 -31.23 -5.19
N ALA A 192 -2.46 -30.67 -6.02
CA ALA A 192 -2.37 -31.01 -7.44
C ALA A 192 -2.08 -32.52 -7.67
N GLU A 193 -1.15 -33.08 -6.91
CA GLU A 193 -0.83 -34.52 -6.97
C GLU A 193 -2.02 -35.39 -6.54
N ARG A 194 -2.78 -34.97 -5.52
CA ARG A 194 -4.00 -35.67 -5.09
C ARG A 194 -5.07 -35.68 -6.19
N GLU A 195 -5.27 -34.56 -6.87
CA GLU A 195 -6.20 -34.44 -8.00
C GLU A 195 -5.75 -35.32 -9.18
N ALA A 196 -4.46 -35.26 -9.54
CA ALA A 196 -3.89 -36.10 -10.61
C ALA A 196 -4.02 -37.59 -10.29
N ARG A 197 -3.78 -37.99 -9.03
CA ARG A 197 -3.92 -39.38 -8.59
C ARG A 197 -5.36 -39.87 -8.71
N LEU A 198 -6.34 -39.07 -8.31
CA LEU A 198 -7.77 -39.41 -8.44
C LEU A 198 -8.18 -39.61 -9.89
N ASP A 199 -7.69 -38.77 -10.80
CA ASP A 199 -7.98 -38.92 -12.23
C ASP A 199 -7.31 -40.15 -12.85
N LEU A 200 -6.09 -40.47 -12.44
CA LEU A 200 -5.42 -41.71 -12.83
C LEU A 200 -6.16 -42.94 -12.30
N GLU A 201 -6.59 -42.94 -11.03
CA GLU A 201 -7.38 -44.02 -10.44
C GLU A 201 -8.69 -44.27 -11.21
N LYS A 202 -9.41 -43.20 -11.59
CA LYS A 202 -10.62 -43.29 -12.44
C LYS A 202 -10.31 -43.91 -13.80
N LYS A 203 -9.25 -43.45 -14.49
CA LYS A 203 -8.84 -44.01 -15.79
C LYS A 203 -8.51 -45.50 -15.65
N LEU A 204 -7.77 -45.88 -14.61
CA LEU A 204 -7.39 -47.26 -14.33
C LEU A 204 -8.61 -48.15 -14.11
N ALA A 205 -9.62 -47.66 -13.37
CA ALA A 205 -10.89 -48.37 -13.17
C ALA A 205 -11.63 -48.60 -14.50
N ILE A 206 -11.71 -47.58 -15.36
CA ILE A 206 -12.33 -47.69 -16.70
C ILE A 206 -11.59 -48.72 -17.56
N TYR A 207 -10.25 -48.69 -17.58
CA TYR A 207 -9.46 -49.66 -18.34
C TYR A 207 -9.66 -51.08 -17.84
N LYS A 208 -9.66 -51.31 -16.52
CA LYS A 208 -9.97 -52.62 -15.93
C LYS A 208 -11.35 -53.11 -16.33
N GLN A 209 -12.36 -52.24 -16.29
CA GLN A 209 -13.72 -52.60 -16.70
C GLN A 209 -13.80 -52.95 -18.19
N LYS A 210 -13.13 -52.18 -19.06
CA LYS A 210 -13.02 -52.49 -20.50
C LYS A 210 -12.35 -53.84 -20.74
N GLN A 211 -11.26 -54.12 -20.04
CA GLN A 211 -10.54 -55.39 -20.15
C GLN A 211 -11.41 -56.58 -19.72
N LEU A 212 -12.15 -56.44 -18.61
CA LEU A 212 -13.12 -57.44 -18.16
C LEU A 212 -14.24 -57.67 -19.19
N MET A 213 -14.77 -56.61 -19.80
CA MET A 213 -15.78 -56.73 -20.86
C MET A 213 -15.26 -57.44 -22.11
N LEU A 214 -14.02 -57.18 -22.53
CA LEU A 214 -13.39 -57.86 -23.67
C LEU A 214 -13.21 -59.35 -23.38
N LEU A 215 -12.63 -59.70 -22.22
CA LEU A 215 -12.47 -61.09 -21.78
C LEU A 215 -13.82 -61.82 -21.60
N GLY A 216 -14.87 -61.11 -21.18
CA GLY A 216 -16.22 -61.65 -21.08
C GLY A 216 -16.85 -61.95 -22.44
N LYS A 217 -16.64 -61.08 -23.44
CA LYS A 217 -17.12 -61.29 -24.81
C LYS A 217 -16.47 -62.51 -25.48
N ASP A 218 -15.17 -62.71 -25.27
CA ASP A 218 -14.46 -63.88 -25.80
C ASP A 218 -15.00 -65.19 -25.21
N LYS A 219 -15.31 -65.22 -23.91
CA LYS A 219 -15.94 -66.41 -23.28
C LYS A 219 -17.34 -66.68 -23.83
N SER A 220 -18.16 -65.66 -24.10
CA SER A 220 -19.47 -65.83 -24.72
C SER A 220 -19.39 -66.29 -26.19
N ALA A 221 -18.38 -65.84 -26.93
CA ALA A 221 -18.15 -66.27 -28.31
C ALA A 221 -17.70 -67.75 -28.38
N ILE A 222 -16.85 -68.19 -27.45
CA ILE A 222 -16.45 -69.61 -27.34
C ILE A 222 -17.65 -70.49 -26.97
N LYS A 223 -18.53 -70.04 -26.06
CA LYS A 223 -19.76 -70.78 -25.70
C LYS A 223 -20.75 -70.90 -26.87
N ALA A 224 -20.83 -69.88 -27.73
CA ALA A 224 -21.69 -69.91 -28.92
C ALA A 224 -21.13 -70.79 -30.05
N GLY A 225 -19.80 -70.89 -30.17
CA GLY A 225 -19.13 -71.78 -31.13
C GLY A 225 -18.99 -73.25 -30.71
N SER A 226 -19.25 -73.57 -29.44
CA SER A 226 -19.16 -74.93 -28.88
C SER A 226 -20.47 -75.73 -28.98
N ILE A 227 -21.50 -75.19 -29.64
CA ILE A 227 -22.72 -75.93 -29.97
C ILE A 227 -22.55 -76.49 -31.39
N TYR A 228 -21.72 -77.52 -31.54
CA TYR A 228 -21.74 -78.55 -32.59
C TYR A 228 -20.92 -79.74 -32.11
#